data_AF-A0A941UUT2-F1
#
_entry.id   AF-A0A941UUT2-F1
#
_cell.length_a   1.000
_cell.length_b   1.000
_cell.length_c   1.000
_cell.angle_alpha   90.00
_cell.angle_beta   90.00
_cell.angle_gamma   90.00
#
_symmetry.space_group_name_H-M   'P 1'
#
loop_
_entity.id
_entity.type
_entity.pdbx_description
1 polymer ?
#
loop_
_entity_poly.entity_id
_entity_poly.type
_entity_poly.pdbx_seq_one_letter_code
_entity_poly.pdbx_strand_id
1 'polypeptide(L)' 'MVKNTETKTPKLEAYIAQHESVAQEKGIVVTSITYPKAEEHVFPGVYSGIVITSGTLSATYSDGSKH' A
#
# COMPACT_ATOMS: atom_id res chain seq x y z
N MET A 1 12.14 -32.00 5.71
CA MET A 1 11.20 -30.92 5.35
C MET A 1 11.63 -29.67 6.10
N VAL A 2 12.37 -28.77 5.44
CA VAL A 2 12.79 -27.50 6.03
C VAL A 2 11.60 -26.53 6.00
N LYS A 3 11.24 -26.00 7.16
CA LYS A 3 10.19 -24.98 7.29
C LYS A 3 10.78 -23.65 6.83
N ASN A 4 10.68 -23.35 5.55
CA ASN A 4 10.91 -22.00 5.04
C ASN A 4 9.80 -21.09 5.58
N THR A 5 10.08 -20.36 6.65
CA THR A 5 9.28 -19.21 7.06
C THR A 5 9.57 -18.07 6.11
N GLU A 6 9.09 -18.18 4.87
CA GLU A 6 8.90 -17.01 4.02
C GLU A 6 7.83 -16.16 4.69
N THR A 7 8.23 -15.08 5.32
CA THR A 7 7.33 -13.98 5.65
C THR A 7 6.70 -13.54 4.33
N LYS A 8 5.50 -14.06 4.04
CA LYS A 8 4.72 -13.74 2.84
C LYS A 8 4.36 -12.27 2.91
N THR A 9 5.23 -11.39 2.44
CA THR A 9 4.85 -9.99 2.20
C THR A 9 3.65 -10.03 1.26
N PRO A 10 2.48 -9.51 1.65
CA PRO A 10 1.30 -9.56 0.81
C PRO A 10 1.60 -8.84 -0.50
N LYS A 11 1.19 -9.40 -1.64
CA LYS A 11 1.40 -8.77 -2.95
C LYS A 11 1.01 -7.28 -2.90
N LEU A 12 1.76 -6.43 -3.60
CA LEU A 12 1.54 -4.97 -3.63
C LEU A 12 0.06 -4.60 -3.81
N GLU A 13 -0.64 -5.25 -4.74
CA GLU A 13 -2.07 -5.03 -5.00
C GLU A 13 -2.96 -5.34 -3.79
N ALA A 14 -2.67 -6.42 -3.05
CA ALA A 14 -3.42 -6.78 -1.84
C ALA A 14 -3.14 -5.80 -0.69
N TYR A 15 -1.91 -5.29 -0.60
CA TYR A 15 -1.54 -4.26 0.36
C TYR A 15 -2.24 -2.93 0.04
N ILE A 16 -2.27 -2.53 -1.24
CA ILE A 16 -3.02 -1.36 -1.71
C ILE A 16 -4.51 -1.51 -1.39
N ALA A 17 -5.13 -2.63 -1.76
CA ALA A 17 -6.56 -2.87 -1.52
C ALA A 17 -6.93 -2.82 -0.02
N GLN A 18 -6.06 -3.32 0.86
CA GLN A 18 -6.27 -3.23 2.30
C GLN A 18 -6.30 -1.76 2.77
N HIS A 19 -5.35 -0.95 2.33
CA HIS A 19 -5.27 0.46 2.69
C HIS A 19 -6.42 1.28 2.09
N GLU A 20 -6.83 0.97 0.86
CA GLU A 20 -7.99 1.61 0.23
C GLU A 20 -9.29 1.30 0.97
N SER A 21 -9.49 0.06 1.43
CA SER A 21 -10.67 -0.30 2.23
C SER A 21 -10.71 0.48 3.55
N VAL A 22 -9.58 0.55 4.27
CA VAL A 22 -9.50 1.29 5.55
C VAL A 22 -9.69 2.80 5.34
N ALA A 23 -9.14 3.34 4.24
CA ALA A 23 -9.33 4.74 3.88
C ALA A 23 -10.81 5.04 3.58
N GLN A 24 -11.47 4.15 2.83
CA GLN A 24 -12.88 4.28 2.49
C GLN A 24 -13.79 4.30 3.73
N GLU A 25 -13.54 3.44 4.72
CA GLU A 25 -14.32 3.43 5.98
C GLU A 25 -14.24 4.76 6.75
N LYS A 26 -13.16 5.52 6.54
CA LYS A 26 -12.93 6.84 7.14
C LYS A 26 -13.34 8.01 6.23
N GLY A 27 -13.81 7.74 5.01
CA GLY A 27 -14.11 8.77 4.01
C GLY A 27 -12.86 9.52 3.52
N ILE A 28 -11.69 8.89 3.55
CA ILE A 28 -10.42 9.44 3.07
C ILE A 28 -9.88 8.55 1.94
N VAL A 29 -8.80 8.99 1.27
CA VAL A 29 -8.16 8.22 0.19
C VAL A 29 -6.67 7.98 0.47
N VAL A 30 -6.13 6.92 -0.12
CA VAL A 30 -4.69 6.63 -0.09
C VAL A 30 -4.01 7.48 -1.17
N THR A 31 -2.98 8.22 -0.81
CA THR A 31 -2.25 9.10 -1.73
C THR A 31 -0.89 8.54 -2.13
N SER A 32 -0.24 7.79 -1.23
CA SER A 32 1.03 7.12 -1.54
C SER A 32 1.20 5.85 -0.73
N ILE A 33 1.93 4.90 -1.33
CA ILE A 33 2.32 3.63 -0.74
C ILE A 33 3.82 3.46 -0.96
N THR A 34 4.54 3.12 0.10
CA THR A 34 5.91 2.64 0.03
C THR A 34 5.88 1.13 0.23
N TYR A 35 6.46 0.39 -0.72
CA TYR A 35 6.44 -1.07 -0.68
C TYR A 35 7.83 -1.65 -1.03
N PRO A 36 8.29 -2.71 -0.34
CA PRO A 36 9.62 -3.26 -0.57
C PRO A 36 9.79 -3.79 -2.00
N LYS A 37 10.84 -3.32 -2.68
CA LYS A 37 11.18 -3.74 -4.05
C LYS A 37 10.08 -3.47 -5.08
N ALA A 38 9.17 -2.52 -4.80
CA ALA A 38 8.23 -2.05 -5.80
C ALA A 38 8.94 -1.22 -6.87
N GLU A 39 8.41 -1.28 -8.09
CA GLU A 39 8.73 -0.31 -9.15
C GLU A 39 8.03 1.01 -8.82
N GLU A 40 8.73 2.13 -9.02
CA GLU A 40 8.17 3.45 -8.77
C GLU A 40 7.25 3.85 -9.93
N HIS A 41 5.97 4.01 -9.63
CA HIS A 41 4.94 4.37 -10.62
C HIS A 41 3.70 4.92 -9.92
N VAL A 42 2.79 5.49 -10.70
CA VAL A 42 1.45 5.81 -10.20
C VAL A 42 0.54 4.62 -10.45
N PHE A 43 0.05 4.02 -9.38
CA PHE A 43 -0.96 2.97 -9.44
C PHE A 43 -2.35 3.61 -9.58
N PRO A 44 -3.19 3.16 -10.54
CA PRO A 44 -4.56 3.63 -10.66
C PRO A 44 -5.42 3.03 -9.53
N GLY A 45 -5.48 3.71 -8.39
CA GLY A 45 -6.34 3.32 -7.27
C GLY A 45 -7.82 3.51 -7.60
N VAL A 46 -8.68 2.99 -6.73
CA VAL A 46 -10.14 3.01 -6.88
C VAL A 46 -10.69 4.44 -6.86
N TYR A 47 -10.08 5.32 -6.04
CA TYR A 47 -10.58 6.68 -5.80
C TYR A 47 -9.57 7.78 -6.17
N SER A 48 -8.30 7.44 -6.33
CA SER A 48 -7.22 8.39 -6.66
C SER A 48 -6.02 7.66 -7.26
N GLY A 49 -5.15 8.39 -7.95
CA GLY A 49 -3.82 7.88 -8.27
C GLY A 49 -2.98 7.72 -7.00
N ILE A 50 -2.40 6.54 -6.80
CA ILE A 50 -1.56 6.21 -5.64
C ILE A 50 -0.11 6.21 -6.08
N VAL A 51 0.72 7.06 -5.49
CA VAL A 51 2.16 7.06 -5.79
C VAL A 51 2.82 5.87 -5.11
N ILE A 52 3.37 4.95 -5.89
CA ILE A 52 4.12 3.81 -5.39
C ILE A 52 5.60 4.16 -5.35
N THR A 53 6.23 3.94 -4.19
CA THR A 53 7.67 4.14 -3.97
C THR A 53 8.30 2.87 -3.44
N SER A 54 9.58 2.67 -3.73
CA SER A 54 10.32 1.53 -3.19
C SER A 54 10.85 1.85 -1.79
N GLY A 55 10.63 0.98 -0.81
CA GLY A 55 11.19 1.17 0.54
C GLY A 55 10.48 0.39 1.64
N THR A 56 10.58 0.90 2.86
CA THR A 56 9.89 0.34 4.03
C THR A 56 8.38 0.48 3.88
N LEU A 57 7.62 -0.55 4.24
CA LEU A 57 6.15 -0.53 4.17
C LEU A 57 5.60 0.71 4.86
N SER A 58 4.89 1.53 4.11
CA SER A 58 4.14 2.66 4.63
C SER A 58 3.02 3.09 3.68
N ALA A 59 1.98 3.70 4.22
CA ALA A 59 0.88 4.32 3.50
C ALA A 59 0.70 5.76 3.99
N THR A 60 0.45 6.70 3.09
CA THR A 60 -0.01 8.05 3.41
C THR A 60 -1.40 8.27 2.87
N TYR A 61 -2.24 8.93 3.67
CA TYR A 61 -3.63 9.22 3.33
C TYR A 61 -3.87 10.72 3.15
N SER A 62 -4.99 11.07 2.54
CA SER A 62 -5.37 12.46 2.22
C SER A 62 -5.61 13.34 3.45
N ASP A 63 -5.85 12.76 4.62
CA ASP A 63 -5.97 13.49 5.90
C ASP A 63 -4.60 13.80 6.54
N GLY A 64 -3.51 13.38 5.90
CA GLY A 64 -2.14 13.53 6.39
C GLY A 64 -1.69 12.44 7.37
N SER A 65 -2.56 11.48 7.70
CA SER A 65 -2.18 10.33 8.52
C SER A 65 -1.26 9.37 7.76
N LYS A 66 -0.50 8.57 8.52
CA LYS A 66 0.44 7.57 7.97
C LYS A 66 0.31 6.25 8.71
N HIS A 67 0.44 5.15 7.97
CA HIS A 67 0.47 3.77 8.48
C HIS A 67 1.65 3.00 7.92
#